data_AF-F0G1J1-F1
#
_entry.id   AF-F0G1J1-F1
#
_cell.length_a   1.000
_cell.length_b   1.000
_cell.length_c   1.000
_cell.angle_alpha   90.00
_cell.angle_beta   90.00
_cell.angle_gamma   90.00
#
_symmetry.space_group_name_H-M   'P 1'
#
loop_
_entity.id
_entity.type
_entity.pdbx_description
1 polymer ?
#
loop_
_entity_poly.entity_id
_entity_poly.type
_entity_poly.pdbx_seq_one_letter_code
_entity_poly.pdbx_strand_id
1 'polypeptide(L)'
;IADPTGTALRDAGIERVALLGTRYTMELPFYAERLRDRFGLDVLVPDDSQRGDVHRIIYDELCHGIVESASRATYVRIIESLAQRGAQAVILGCTEITLLIGEDDSPLPVFDTTALHAKAAVEWAAG
;
A
#
# COMPACT_ATOMS: atom_id res chain seq x y z
N ILE A 1 7.18 -9.52 5.37
CA ILE A 1 6.08 -8.76 4.75
C ILE A 1 6.47 -8.11 3.42
N ALA A 2 7.53 -7.29 3.34
CA ALA A 2 7.93 -6.63 2.09
C ALA A 2 8.39 -7.58 0.96
N ASP A 3 9.11 -8.66 1.30
CA ASP A 3 9.59 -9.62 0.29
C ASP A 3 8.46 -10.33 -0.48
N PRO A 4 7.45 -10.95 0.17
CA PRO A 4 6.36 -11.58 -0.57
C PRO A 4 5.53 -10.56 -1.37
N THR A 5 5.42 -9.32 -0.91
CA THR A 5 4.81 -8.24 -1.71
C THR A 5 5.65 -7.92 -2.95
N GLY A 6 6.97 -7.80 -2.82
CA GLY A 6 7.87 -7.55 -3.94
C GLY A 6 7.81 -8.66 -5.01
N THR A 7 7.78 -9.92 -4.59
CA THR A 7 7.59 -11.07 -5.49
C THR A 7 6.25 -10.99 -6.21
N ALA A 8 5.14 -10.80 -5.48
CA ALA A 8 3.81 -10.74 -6.08
C ALA A 8 3.67 -9.59 -7.11
N LEU A 9 4.28 -8.43 -6.83
CA LEU A 9 4.30 -7.30 -7.76
C LEU A 9 5.08 -7.64 -9.04
N ARG A 10 6.22 -8.33 -8.91
CA ARG A 10 7.01 -8.76 -10.06
C ARG A 10 6.33 -9.83 -10.90
N ASP A 11 5.70 -10.80 -10.26
CA ASP A 11 4.91 -11.83 -10.96
C ASP A 11 3.73 -11.22 -11.73
N ALA A 12 3.18 -10.10 -11.23
CA ALA A 12 2.15 -9.32 -11.92
C ALA A 12 2.68 -8.36 -13.00
N GLY A 13 3.99 -8.35 -13.28
CA GLY A 13 4.60 -7.49 -14.29
C GLY A 13 4.66 -6.01 -13.89
N ILE A 14 4.55 -5.69 -12.60
CA ILE A 14 4.61 -4.32 -12.09
C ILE A 14 6.08 -3.87 -11.99
N GLU A 15 6.32 -2.64 -12.45
CA GLU A 15 7.61 -1.96 -12.37
C GLU A 15 7.55 -0.73 -11.46
N ARG A 16 6.39 -0.06 -11.40
CA ARG A 16 6.17 1.13 -10.59
C ARG A 16 4.92 1.00 -9.74
N VAL A 17 5.06 1.18 -8.43
CA VAL A 17 4.02 0.90 -7.44
C VAL A 17 3.82 2.07 -6.47
N ALA A 18 2.56 2.35 -6.13
CA ALA A 18 2.21 3.28 -5.07
C ALA A 18 2.30 2.60 -3.69
N LEU A 19 2.81 3.30 -2.68
CA LEU A 19 2.85 2.81 -1.30
C LEU A 19 2.01 3.72 -0.39
N LEU A 20 0.95 3.16 0.18
CA LEU A 20 0.14 3.79 1.22
C LEU A 20 0.33 3.05 2.54
N GLY A 21 0.60 3.80 3.60
CA GLY A 21 0.84 3.26 4.94
C GLY A 21 0.97 4.40 5.94
N THR A 22 1.45 4.12 7.14
CA THR A 22 1.84 5.20 8.04
C THR A 22 2.92 6.08 7.42
N ARG A 23 3.06 7.32 7.92
CA ARG A 23 4.15 8.22 7.55
C ARG A 23 5.51 7.53 7.64
N TYR A 24 5.74 6.70 8.66
CA TYR A 24 6.95 5.92 8.83
C TYR A 24 7.19 4.95 7.66
N THR A 25 6.17 4.19 7.25
CA THR A 25 6.26 3.26 6.12
C THR A 25 6.51 3.98 4.80
N MET A 26 5.95 5.18 4.63
CA MET A 26 6.08 5.96 3.38
C MET A 26 7.37 6.79 3.31
N GLU A 27 7.91 7.26 4.44
CA GLU A 27 9.05 8.19 4.45
C GLU A 27 10.37 7.54 4.84
N LEU A 28 10.35 6.51 5.68
CA LEU A 28 11.59 5.85 6.08
C LEU A 28 12.06 4.85 5.01
N PRO A 29 13.39 4.66 4.88
CA PRO A 29 13.97 3.86 3.82
C PRO A 29 13.57 2.38 3.84
N PHE A 30 13.32 1.81 5.03
CA PHE A 30 13.29 0.35 5.23
C PHE A 30 12.34 -0.43 4.32
N TYR A 31 11.19 0.13 3.93
CA TYR A 31 10.22 -0.56 3.08
C TYR A 31 10.48 -0.26 1.61
N ALA A 32 10.58 1.02 1.26
CA ALA A 32 10.73 1.47 -0.11
C ALA A 32 12.10 1.10 -0.69
N GLU A 33 13.20 1.24 0.06
CA GLU A 33 14.53 0.80 -0.39
C GLU A 33 14.57 -0.71 -0.55
N ARG A 34 13.96 -1.49 0.35
CA ARG A 34 13.94 -2.95 0.20
C ARG A 34 13.24 -3.39 -1.10
N LEU A 35 12.14 -2.74 -1.47
CA LEU A 35 11.44 -3.00 -2.73
C LEU A 35 12.27 -2.56 -3.95
N ARG A 36 12.95 -1.41 -3.86
CA ARG A 36 13.87 -0.94 -4.91
C ARG A 36 15.07 -1.86 -5.09
N ASP A 37 15.77 -2.19 -4.02
CA ASP A 37 17.07 -2.87 -4.09
C ASP A 37 16.92 -4.35 -4.42
N ARG A 38 15.94 -5.04 -3.83
CA ARG A 38 15.77 -6.48 -4.04
C ARG A 38 14.93 -6.83 -5.25
N PHE A 39 13.96 -5.98 -5.57
CA PHE A 39 13.01 -6.25 -6.61
C PHE A 39 13.15 -5.29 -7.78
N GLY A 40 13.88 -4.19 -7.70
CA GLY A 40 13.99 -3.20 -8.79
C GLY A 40 12.71 -2.40 -9.04
N LEU A 41 11.83 -2.32 -8.05
CA LEU A 41 10.54 -1.61 -8.16
C LEU A 41 10.74 -0.12 -7.94
N ASP A 42 10.17 0.72 -8.79
CA ASP A 42 10.03 2.15 -8.52
C ASP A 42 8.86 2.37 -7.55
N VAL A 43 9.13 2.99 -6.40
CA VAL A 43 8.13 3.17 -5.34
C VAL A 43 7.74 4.63 -5.25
N LEU A 44 6.49 4.91 -5.59
CA LEU A 44 5.86 6.21 -5.46
C LEU A 44 5.14 6.34 -4.12
N VAL A 45 5.31 7.49 -3.48
CA VAL A 45 4.58 7.88 -2.28
C VAL A 45 3.77 9.16 -2.53
N PRO A 46 2.69 9.40 -1.78
CA PRO A 46 1.94 10.65 -1.85
C PRO A 46 2.82 11.86 -1.53
N ASP A 47 2.36 13.07 -1.87
CA ASP A 47 3.01 14.30 -1.41
C ASP A 47 2.87 14.50 0.13
N ASP A 48 3.53 15.51 0.69
CA ASP A 48 3.57 15.68 2.16
C ASP A 48 2.18 15.92 2.78
N SER A 49 1.31 16.67 2.10
CA SER A 49 -0.06 16.91 2.57
C SER A 49 -0.85 15.61 2.55
N GLN A 50 -0.78 14.87 1.45
CA GLN A 50 -1.47 13.60 1.27
C GLN A 50 -0.96 12.52 2.25
N ARG A 51 0.34 12.49 2.54
CA ARG A 51 0.91 11.59 3.57
C ARG A 51 0.37 11.95 4.96
N GLY A 52 0.20 13.24 5.25
CA GLY A 52 -0.46 13.72 6.46
C GLY A 52 -1.89 13.19 6.57
N ASP A 53 -2.68 13.29 5.51
CA ASP A 53 -4.06 12.79 5.47
C ASP A 53 -4.13 11.28 5.70
N VAL A 54 -3.30 10.49 4.99
CA VAL A 54 -3.22 9.03 5.15
C VAL A 54 -2.86 8.67 6.59
N HIS A 55 -1.86 9.31 7.16
CA HIS A 55 -1.42 9.03 8.53
C HIS A 55 -2.50 9.37 9.56
N ARG A 56 -3.15 10.53 9.43
CA ARG A 56 -4.24 10.98 10.31
C ARG A 56 -5.41 10.01 10.24
N ILE A 57 -5.85 9.62 9.05
CA ILE A 57 -6.96 8.67 8.87
C ILE A 57 -6.64 7.34 9.55
N ILE A 58 -5.42 6.82 9.38
CA ILE A 58 -5.00 5.56 10.04
C ILE A 58 -5.14 5.68 11.57
N TYR A 59 -4.53 6.70 12.18
CA TYR A 59 -4.46 6.80 13.64
C TYR A 59 -5.75 7.29 14.29
N ASP A 60 -6.35 8.34 13.75
CA ASP A 60 -7.46 9.04 14.38
C ASP A 60 -8.81 8.39 14.06
N GLU A 61 -8.89 7.57 13.01
CA GLU A 61 -10.13 6.92 12.58
C GLU A 61 -10.00 5.39 12.60
N LEU A 62 -9.15 4.81 11.74
CA LEU A 62 -9.15 3.37 11.50
C LEU A 62 -8.69 2.56 12.72
N CYS A 63 -7.67 3.03 13.45
CA CYS A 63 -7.24 2.43 14.72
C CYS A 63 -8.32 2.49 15.82
N HIS A 64 -9.31 3.36 15.67
CA HIS A 64 -10.47 3.47 16.56
C HIS A 64 -11.72 2.77 16.00
N GLY A 65 -11.61 2.06 14.87
CA GLY A 65 -12.72 1.37 14.22
C GLY A 65 -13.71 2.32 13.52
N ILE A 66 -13.33 3.57 13.28
CA ILE A 66 -14.16 4.57 12.59
C ILE A 66 -13.86 4.47 11.10
N VAL A 67 -14.90 4.27 10.28
CA VAL A 67 -14.79 4.17 8.82
C VAL A 67 -15.68 5.23 8.18
N GLU A 68 -15.05 6.26 7.60
CA GLU A 68 -15.78 7.36 6.96
C GLU A 68 -15.68 7.32 5.44
N SER A 69 -16.81 7.61 4.77
CA SER A 69 -16.85 7.73 3.30
C SER A 69 -15.99 8.88 2.77
N ALA A 70 -15.85 9.97 3.55
CA ALA A 70 -14.97 11.09 3.21
C ALA A 70 -13.49 10.69 3.21
N SER A 71 -13.08 9.85 4.17
CA SER A 71 -11.74 9.30 4.25
C SER A 71 -11.46 8.33 3.10
N ARG A 72 -12.44 7.49 2.73
CA ARG A 72 -12.34 6.65 1.53
C ARG A 72 -12.16 7.49 0.27
N ALA A 73 -12.99 8.53 0.08
CA ALA A 73 -12.87 9.42 -1.07
C ALA A 73 -11.49 10.12 -1.12
N THR A 74 -10.90 10.42 0.04
CA THR A 74 -9.54 10.95 0.13
C THR A 74 -8.50 9.92 -0.33
N TYR A 75 -8.60 8.67 0.13
CA TYR A 75 -7.74 7.59 -0.35
C TYR A 75 -7.84 7.39 -1.87
N VAL A 76 -9.05 7.33 -2.42
CA VAL A 76 -9.26 7.17 -3.87
C VAL A 76 -8.57 8.29 -4.64
N ARG A 77 -8.77 9.57 -4.27
CA ARG A 77 -8.10 10.71 -4.92
C ARG A 77 -6.57 10.63 -4.86
N ILE A 78 -6.02 10.16 -3.74
CA ILE A 78 -4.57 9.98 -3.59
C ILE A 78 -4.08 8.89 -4.54
N ILE A 79 -4.79 7.76 -4.65
CA ILE A 79 -4.44 6.67 -5.56
C ILE A 79 -4.55 7.14 -7.02
N GLU A 80 -5.58 7.91 -7.38
CA GLU A 80 -5.72 8.53 -8.71
C GLU A 80 -4.53 9.45 -9.04
N SER A 81 -4.13 10.31 -8.10
CA SER A 81 -2.95 11.18 -8.25
C SER A 81 -1.67 10.36 -8.48
N LEU A 82 -1.49 9.24 -7.76
CA LEU A 82 -0.36 8.35 -7.95
C LEU A 82 -0.42 7.58 -9.28
N ALA A 83 -1.61 7.19 -9.72
CA ALA A 83 -1.84 6.58 -11.03
C ALA A 83 -1.45 7.54 -12.17
N GLN A 84 -1.81 8.83 -12.05
CA GLN A 84 -1.40 9.87 -13.01
C GLN A 84 0.12 10.08 -13.04
N ARG A 85 0.82 9.76 -11.95
CA ARG A 85 2.29 9.75 -11.87
C ARG A 85 2.92 8.42 -12.35
N GLY A 86 2.09 7.49 -12.85
CA GLY A 86 2.52 6.24 -13.46
C GLY A 86 2.55 5.03 -12.52
N ALA A 87 1.97 5.11 -11.31
CA ALA A 87 1.78 3.90 -10.51
C ALA A 87 0.86 2.91 -11.25
N GLN A 88 1.28 1.65 -11.30
CA GLN A 88 0.55 0.56 -11.97
C GLN A 88 -0.26 -0.29 -10.98
N ALA A 89 0.04 -0.18 -9.69
CA ALA A 89 -0.61 -0.86 -8.58
C ALA A 89 -0.45 -0.04 -7.30
N VAL A 90 -1.21 -0.36 -6.26
CA VAL A 90 -1.09 0.23 -4.92
C VAL A 90 -0.89 -0.83 -3.85
N ILE A 91 0.11 -0.62 -3.00
CA ILE A 91 0.37 -1.41 -1.79
C ILE A 91 -0.41 -0.80 -0.63
N LEU A 92 -1.22 -1.61 0.05
CA LEU A 92 -1.82 -1.26 1.34
C LEU A 92 -0.91 -1.78 2.46
N GLY A 93 -0.05 -0.90 2.96
CA GLY A 93 1.04 -1.21 3.90
C GLY A 93 0.64 -1.26 5.37
N CYS A 94 -0.66 -1.11 5.69
CA CYS A 94 -1.20 -1.27 7.04
C CYS A 94 -2.49 -2.09 6.98
N THR A 95 -2.67 -3.00 7.93
CA THR A 95 -3.86 -3.87 8.05
C THR A 95 -5.16 -3.07 8.17
N GLU A 96 -5.11 -1.90 8.78
CA GLU A 96 -6.27 -1.05 9.02
C GLU A 96 -6.81 -0.44 7.72
N ILE A 97 -5.95 -0.22 6.72
CA ILE A 97 -6.33 0.42 5.46
C ILE A 97 -7.34 -0.45 4.70
N THR A 98 -7.26 -1.77 4.83
CA THR A 98 -8.19 -2.71 4.16
C THR A 98 -9.61 -2.65 4.74
N LEU A 99 -9.79 -2.05 5.92
CA LEU A 99 -11.13 -1.73 6.47
C LEU A 99 -11.80 -0.58 5.71
N LEU A 100 -11.01 0.30 5.09
CA LEU A 100 -11.48 1.52 4.44
C LEU A 100 -11.67 1.37 2.94
N ILE A 101 -10.72 0.69 2.27
CA ILE A 101 -10.60 0.60 0.80
C ILE A 101 -10.13 -0.79 0.37
N GLY A 102 -10.73 -1.31 -0.71
CA GLY A 102 -10.33 -2.56 -1.37
C GLY A 102 -10.23 -2.43 -2.90
N GLU A 103 -10.20 -3.57 -3.60
CA GLU A 103 -10.14 -3.62 -5.08
C GLU A 103 -11.31 -2.89 -5.74
N ASP A 104 -12.52 -3.00 -5.17
CA ASP A 104 -13.73 -2.40 -5.75
C ASP A 104 -13.76 -0.86 -5.66
N ASP A 105 -13.01 -0.26 -4.73
CA ASP A 105 -12.95 1.20 -4.58
C ASP A 105 -11.70 1.81 -5.23
N SER A 106 -10.65 1.01 -5.47
CA SER A 106 -9.35 1.50 -5.94
C SER A 106 -9.29 1.59 -7.47
N PRO A 107 -8.78 2.71 -8.03
CA PRO A 107 -8.56 2.82 -9.48
C PRO A 107 -7.33 2.03 -9.97
N LEU A 108 -6.52 1.49 -9.05
CA LEU A 108 -5.36 0.64 -9.34
C LEU A 108 -5.52 -0.75 -8.70
N PRO A 109 -4.94 -1.80 -9.29
CA PRO A 109 -4.80 -3.11 -8.64
C PRO A 109 -4.22 -2.99 -7.22
N VAL A 110 -4.86 -3.65 -6.26
CA VAL A 110 -4.53 -3.55 -4.83
C VAL A 110 -3.67 -4.74 -4.39
N PHE A 111 -2.59 -4.46 -3.69
CA PHE A 111 -1.72 -5.47 -3.08
C PHE A 111 -1.76 -5.32 -1.55
N ASP A 112 -2.59 -6.15 -0.90
CA ASP A 112 -2.63 -6.26 0.55
C ASP A 112 -1.41 -7.05 1.06
N THR A 113 -0.52 -6.32 1.72
CA THR A 113 0.72 -6.87 2.28
C THR A 113 0.48 -7.97 3.31
N THR A 114 -0.64 -7.91 4.04
CA THR A 114 -0.98 -8.86 5.10
C THR A 114 -1.43 -10.18 4.50
N ALA A 115 -2.37 -10.14 3.55
CA ALA A 115 -2.84 -11.32 2.83
C ALA A 115 -1.69 -12.03 2.11
N LEU A 116 -0.80 -11.27 1.44
CA LEU A 116 0.38 -11.81 0.76
C LEU A 116 1.36 -12.43 1.74
N HIS A 117 1.56 -11.83 2.91
CA HIS A 117 2.45 -12.38 3.93
C HIS A 117 1.91 -13.67 4.56
N ALA A 118 0.61 -13.71 4.87
CA ALA A 118 -0.05 -14.89 5.41
C ALA A 118 0.00 -16.06 4.42
N LYS A 119 -0.26 -15.80 3.13
CA LYS A 119 -0.14 -16.81 2.06
C LYS A 119 1.27 -17.38 1.99
N ALA A 120 2.29 -16.52 1.95
CA ALA A 120 3.69 -16.96 1.89
C ALA A 120 4.12 -17.77 3.13
N ALA A 121 3.59 -17.45 4.32
CA ALA A 121 3.87 -18.20 5.53
C ALA A 121 3.27 -19.63 5.48
N VAL A 122 2.05 -19.77 4.95
CA VAL A 122 1.41 -21.09 4.76
C VAL A 122 2.19 -21.92 3.74
N GLU A 123 2.57 -21.33 2.61
CA GLU A 123 3.37 -22.00 1.57
C GLU A 123 4.73 -22.47 2.10
N TRP A 124 5.40 -21.65 2.92
CA TRP A 124 6.68 -22.02 3.54
C TRP A 124 6.54 -23.18 4.54
N ALA A 125 5.45 -23.22 5.32
CA ALA A 125 5.23 -24.27 6.31
C ALA A 125 4.73 -25.60 5.71
N ALA A 126 4.11 -25.54 4.52
CA ALA A 126 3.58 -26.71 3.81
C ALA A 126 4.62 -27.38 2.89
N GLY A 127 5.78 -26.77 2.69
CA GLY A 127 6.93 -27.31 1.94
C GLY A 127 8.03 -27.80 2.85
#